data_AF-A0A918IP03-F1
#
_entry.id   AF-A0A918IP03-F1
#
_cell.length_a   1.000
_cell.length_b   1.000
_cell.length_c   1.000
_cell.angle_alpha   90.00
_cell.angle_beta   90.00
_cell.angle_gamma   90.00
#
_symmetry.space_group_name_H-M   'P 1'
#
loop_
_entity.id
_entity.type
_entity.pdbx_description
1 polymer ?
#
loop_
_entity_poly.entity_id
_entity_poly.type
_entity_poly.pdbx_seq_one_letter_code
_entity_poly.pdbx_strand_id
1 'polypeptide(L)'
;MNETAPDEAFAALCENLGHVLQACALMCVIAPDAVHVEAVVQAAVQHAHDPVVVSGTAPGTLPGLLASLYDRLAPAATRPRRAAHPQDAIEEELVRRPRPAIVVHDAHLLRNDALYYLYRLWDAFQEHQPRLPVILTGPEKLQAVLGRPQLASVKSCVYLWHRLN
;
A
#
# COMPACT_ATOMS: atom_id res chain seq x y z
N MET A 1 33.85 -14.35 -0.79
CA MET A 1 32.75 -15.29 -1.08
C MET A 1 31.52 -14.71 -0.39
N ASN A 2 30.44 -14.53 -1.15
CA ASN A 2 29.11 -13.98 -0.80
C ASN A 2 28.94 -12.46 -0.90
N GLU A 3 28.74 -12.00 -2.13
CA GLU A 3 28.16 -10.68 -2.47
C GLU A 3 26.95 -10.84 -3.43
N THR A 4 26.28 -12.00 -3.40
CA THR A 4 25.11 -12.34 -4.24
C THR A 4 23.76 -12.24 -3.51
N ALA A 5 23.76 -12.05 -2.19
CA ALA A 5 22.55 -12.05 -1.37
C ALA A 5 21.54 -10.91 -1.61
N PRO A 6 21.95 -9.64 -1.86
CA PRO A 6 20.97 -8.57 -2.04
C PRO A 6 20.17 -8.75 -3.33
N ASP A 7 20.80 -9.16 -4.43
CA ASP A 7 20.14 -9.34 -5.72
C ASP A 7 19.08 -10.47 -5.70
N GLU A 8 19.36 -11.57 -4.99
CA GLU A 8 18.40 -12.67 -4.82
C GLU A 8 17.17 -12.26 -3.99
N ALA A 9 17.37 -11.49 -2.92
CA ALA A 9 16.28 -11.00 -2.08
C ALA A 9 15.35 -10.03 -2.86
N PHE A 10 15.93 -9.14 -3.67
CA PHE A 10 15.16 -8.25 -4.52
C PHE A 10 14.48 -8.97 -5.69
N ALA A 11 15.11 -9.99 -6.28
CA ALA A 11 14.46 -10.83 -7.29
C ALA A 11 13.23 -11.55 -6.71
N ALA A 12 13.36 -12.13 -5.52
CA ALA A 12 12.24 -12.75 -4.81
C ALA A 12 11.15 -11.73 -4.45
N LEU A 13 11.51 -10.50 -4.10
CA LEU A 13 10.53 -9.42 -3.89
C LEU A 13 9.74 -9.13 -5.16
N CYS A 14 10.43 -8.97 -6.30
CA CYS A 14 9.79 -8.73 -7.60
C CYS A 14 8.84 -9.87 -8.01
N GLU A 15 9.24 -11.12 -7.80
CA GLU A 15 8.39 -12.29 -8.06
C GLU A 15 7.13 -12.27 -7.18
N ASN A 16 7.30 -12.06 -5.87
CA ASN A 16 6.19 -11.96 -4.93
C ASN A 16 5.24 -10.80 -5.25
N LEU A 17 5.78 -9.64 -5.66
CA LEU A 17 4.98 -8.52 -6.14
C LEU A 17 4.18 -8.90 -7.39
N GLY A 18 4.78 -9.63 -8.34
CA GLY A 18 4.08 -10.16 -9.51
C GLY A 18 2.85 -10.98 -9.13
N HIS A 19 2.99 -11.90 -8.18
CA HIS A 19 1.88 -12.70 -7.66
C HIS A 19 0.79 -11.85 -6.98
N VAL A 20 1.19 -10.90 -6.14
CA VAL A 20 0.26 -10.01 -5.42
C VAL A 20 -0.51 -9.10 -6.38
N LEU A 21 0.16 -8.56 -7.39
CA LEU A 21 -0.45 -7.71 -8.41
C LEU A 21 -1.44 -8.52 -9.26
N GLN A 22 -1.08 -9.74 -9.64
CA GLN A 22 -1.98 -10.63 -10.37
C GLN A 22 -3.20 -11.04 -9.54
N ALA A 23 -3.01 -11.35 -8.26
CA ALA A 23 -4.09 -11.71 -7.34
C ALA A 23 -4.88 -10.50 -6.82
N CYS A 24 -4.43 -9.27 -7.11
CA CYS A 24 -4.99 -8.03 -6.56
C CYS A 24 -5.08 -8.06 -5.01
N ALA A 25 -4.06 -8.64 -4.38
CA ALA A 25 -4.05 -8.95 -2.96
C ALA A 25 -3.40 -7.85 -2.11
N LEU A 26 -3.48 -8.02 -0.78
CA LEU A 26 -2.79 -7.16 0.18
C LEU A 26 -1.45 -7.80 0.57
N MET A 27 -0.35 -7.04 0.47
CA MET A 27 1.00 -7.47 0.81
C MET A 27 1.65 -6.55 1.83
N CYS A 28 2.47 -7.12 2.71
CA CYS A 28 3.36 -6.38 3.60
C CYS A 28 4.82 -6.67 3.25
N VAL A 29 5.61 -5.63 3.07
CA VAL A 29 7.06 -5.69 2.86
C VAL A 29 7.76 -5.12 4.09
N ILE A 30 8.54 -5.98 4.75
CA ILE A 30 9.32 -5.65 5.93
C ILE A 30 10.78 -5.49 5.51
N ALA A 31 11.33 -4.29 5.66
CA ALA A 31 12.71 -3.98 5.30
C ALA A 31 13.36 -3.13 6.40
N PRO A 32 14.64 -3.34 6.75
CA PRO A 32 15.36 -2.45 7.66
C PRO A 32 15.36 -1.01 7.16
N ASP A 33 15.36 -0.02 8.07
CA ASP A 33 15.30 1.43 7.73
C ASP A 33 16.42 1.88 6.76
N ALA A 34 17.53 1.15 6.67
CA ALA A 34 18.65 1.45 5.78
C ALA A 34 18.46 0.96 4.34
N VAL A 35 17.44 0.13 4.08
CA VAL A 35 17.19 -0.50 2.78
C VAL A 35 16.14 0.31 2.01
N HIS A 36 16.53 0.83 0.84
CA HIS A 36 15.66 1.63 -0.04
C HIS A 36 14.69 0.74 -0.84
N VAL A 37 13.81 0.03 -0.12
CA VAL A 37 12.84 -0.90 -0.72
C VAL A 37 11.77 -0.18 -1.55
N GLU A 38 11.56 1.10 -1.30
CA GLU A 38 10.54 1.93 -1.95
C GLU A 38 10.73 1.97 -3.46
N ALA A 39 11.98 2.18 -3.90
CA ALA A 39 12.31 2.28 -5.32
C ALA A 39 12.03 0.95 -6.06
N VAL A 40 12.35 -0.18 -5.43
CA VAL A 40 12.13 -1.51 -6.01
C VAL A 40 10.64 -1.83 -6.11
N VAL A 41 9.89 -1.62 -5.01
CA VAL A 41 8.44 -1.81 -4.98
C VAL A 41 7.77 -0.91 -6.01
N GLN A 42 8.14 0.37 -6.04
CA GLN A 42 7.57 1.32 -6.99
C GLN A 42 7.86 0.91 -8.44
N ALA A 43 9.10 0.58 -8.78
CA ALA A 43 9.47 0.17 -10.14
C ALA A 43 8.71 -1.10 -10.59
N ALA A 44 8.62 -2.11 -9.72
CA ALA A 44 7.91 -3.35 -10.01
C ALA A 44 6.40 -3.10 -10.21
N VAL A 45 5.77 -2.29 -9.36
CA VAL A 45 4.34 -1.98 -9.47
C VAL A 45 4.05 -1.11 -10.69
N GLN A 46 4.88 -0.11 -10.99
CA GLN A 46 4.73 0.77 -12.16
C GLN A 46 4.76 0.02 -13.49
N HIS A 47 5.46 -1.13 -13.55
CA HIS A 47 5.54 -1.90 -14.79
C HIS A 47 4.23 -2.65 -15.12
N ALA A 48 3.40 -2.93 -14.11
CA ALA A 48 2.20 -3.76 -14.27
C ALA A 48 0.88 -3.04 -13.95
N HIS A 49 0.93 -1.99 -13.14
CA HIS A 49 -0.20 -1.24 -12.60
C HIS A 49 0.08 0.26 -12.63
N ASP A 50 -0.95 1.06 -12.33
CA ASP A 50 -0.86 2.50 -12.13
C ASP A 50 -0.82 2.82 -10.62
N PRO A 51 0.37 2.92 -10.01
CA PRO A 51 0.49 3.05 -8.57
C PRO A 51 0.18 4.45 -8.08
N VAL A 52 -0.66 4.50 -7.05
CA VAL A 52 -0.83 5.63 -6.16
C VAL A 52 0.13 5.44 -4.98
N VAL A 53 1.24 6.15 -5.02
CA VAL A 53 2.30 6.06 -4.00
C VAL A 53 2.14 7.18 -2.98
N VAL A 54 1.97 6.80 -1.72
CA VAL A 54 1.93 7.71 -0.56
C VAL A 54 2.89 7.24 0.52
N SER A 55 3.34 8.17 1.35
CA SER A 55 4.16 7.86 2.53
C SER A 55 3.36 8.09 3.80
N GLY A 56 3.47 7.17 4.75
CA GLY A 56 3.08 7.39 6.12
C GLY A 56 3.92 8.52 6.70
N THR A 57 3.27 9.48 7.34
CA THR A 57 3.95 10.57 8.06
C THR A 57 3.41 10.56 9.47
N ALA A 58 4.24 10.76 10.50
CA ALA A 58 3.75 10.87 11.87
C ALA A 58 2.97 12.19 12.03
N PRO A 59 1.76 12.21 12.65
CA PRO A 59 1.17 11.14 13.47
C PRO A 59 0.27 10.12 12.74
N GLY A 60 0.27 10.08 11.40
CA GLY A 60 -0.28 8.99 10.60
C GLY A 60 -1.80 8.90 10.60
N THR A 61 -2.47 10.04 10.68
CA THR A 61 -3.93 10.11 10.84
C THR A 61 -4.65 9.80 9.54
N LEU A 62 -5.89 9.30 9.66
CA LEU A 62 -6.73 9.04 8.50
C LEU A 62 -6.93 10.30 7.61
N PRO A 63 -7.22 11.51 8.14
CA PRO A 63 -7.31 12.70 7.30
C PRO A 63 -6.02 13.02 6.52
N GLY A 64 -4.85 12.77 7.12
CA GLY A 64 -3.56 12.98 6.44
C GLY A 64 -3.33 11.97 5.32
N LEU A 65 -3.69 10.70 5.54
CA LEU A 65 -3.67 9.67 4.51
C LEU A 65 -4.63 10.01 3.36
N LEU A 66 -5.88 10.37 3.67
CA LEU A 66 -6.88 10.74 2.65
C LEU A 66 -6.44 11.93 1.82
N ALA A 67 -5.87 12.97 2.46
CA ALA A 67 -5.32 14.11 1.74
C ALA A 67 -4.18 13.67 0.78
N SER A 68 -3.26 12.83 1.26
CA SER A 68 -2.14 12.34 0.45
C SER A 68 -2.61 11.49 -0.74
N LEU A 69 -3.58 10.59 -0.53
CA LEU A 69 -4.18 9.80 -1.60
C LEU A 69 -4.88 10.69 -2.62
N TYR A 70 -5.67 11.66 -2.16
CA TYR A 70 -6.39 12.57 -3.02
C TYR A 70 -5.45 13.42 -3.88
N ASP A 71 -4.40 14.00 -3.28
CA ASP A 71 -3.42 14.83 -4.00
C ASP A 71 -2.67 14.02 -5.08
N ARG A 72 -2.45 12.71 -4.86
CA ARG A 72 -1.86 11.81 -5.85
C ARG A 72 -2.83 11.37 -6.93
N LEU A 73 -4.11 11.19 -6.59
CA LEU A 73 -5.14 10.75 -7.51
C LEU A 73 -5.62 11.88 -8.44
N ALA A 74 -5.70 13.10 -7.93
CA ALA A 74 -6.30 14.25 -8.60
C ALA A 74 -5.40 15.51 -8.55
N PRO A 75 -4.16 15.46 -9.06
CA PRO A 75 -3.17 16.54 -8.90
C PRO A 75 -3.56 17.86 -9.59
N ALA A 76 -4.44 17.81 -10.58
CA ALA A 76 -4.89 18.98 -11.36
C ALA A 76 -6.33 19.43 -11.02
N ALA A 77 -7.03 18.73 -10.14
CA ALA A 77 -8.40 19.08 -9.79
C ALA A 77 -8.39 20.22 -8.76
N THR A 78 -9.09 21.33 -9.05
CA THR A 78 -9.45 22.30 -8.01
C THR A 78 -10.18 21.55 -6.90
N ARG A 79 -9.56 21.47 -5.71
CA ARG A 79 -10.13 20.77 -4.55
C ARG A 79 -11.61 21.14 -4.44
N PRO A 80 -12.54 20.21 -4.64
CA PRO A 80 -13.94 20.55 -4.72
C PRO A 80 -14.33 21.23 -3.42
N ARG A 81 -14.80 22.48 -3.49
CA ARG A 81 -15.31 23.23 -2.31
C ARG A 81 -16.45 22.50 -1.60
N ARG A 82 -17.00 21.46 -2.25
CA ARG A 82 -17.96 20.48 -1.74
C ARG A 82 -17.66 19.12 -2.38
N ALA A 83 -16.55 18.50 -2.03
CA ALA A 83 -16.48 17.07 -2.26
C ALA A 83 -17.55 16.45 -1.33
N ALA A 84 -18.45 15.63 -1.88
CA ALA A 84 -18.93 14.48 -1.12
C ALA A 84 -17.71 13.79 -0.50
N HIS A 85 -17.87 13.15 0.67
CA HIS A 85 -16.78 12.73 1.56
C HIS A 85 -15.48 12.35 0.81
N PRO A 86 -14.28 12.82 1.23
CA PRO A 86 -13.03 12.62 0.48
C PRO A 86 -12.70 11.15 0.16
N GLN A 87 -13.30 10.22 0.89
CA GLN A 87 -13.27 8.79 0.62
C GLN A 87 -13.99 8.41 -0.68
N ASP A 88 -15.20 8.92 -0.90
CA ASP A 88 -16.00 8.70 -2.11
C ASP A 88 -15.22 9.18 -3.35
N ALA A 89 -14.59 10.35 -3.25
CA ALA A 89 -13.79 10.90 -4.35
C ALA A 89 -12.55 10.04 -4.66
N ILE A 90 -11.88 9.50 -3.64
CA ILE A 90 -10.76 8.57 -3.82
C ILE A 90 -11.24 7.29 -4.51
N GLU A 91 -12.35 6.73 -4.05
CA GLU A 91 -12.96 5.53 -4.63
C GLU A 91 -13.36 5.74 -6.09
N GLU A 92 -14.02 6.85 -6.41
CA GLU A 92 -14.38 7.21 -7.78
C GLU A 92 -13.16 7.32 -8.71
N GLU A 93 -12.09 7.99 -8.26
CA GLU A 93 -10.87 8.11 -9.07
C GLU A 93 -10.17 6.76 -9.26
N LEU A 94 -10.14 5.91 -8.22
CA LEU A 94 -9.62 4.55 -8.34
C LEU A 94 -10.47 3.69 -9.28
N VAL A 95 -11.80 3.88 -9.29
CA VAL A 95 -12.71 3.15 -10.17
C VAL A 95 -12.45 3.45 -11.64
N ARG A 96 -12.10 4.70 -11.96
CA ARG A 96 -11.80 5.15 -13.34
C ARG A 96 -10.45 4.67 -13.85
N ARG A 97 -9.54 4.25 -12.96
CA ARG A 97 -8.24 3.72 -13.35
C ARG A 97 -8.37 2.25 -13.78
N PRO A 98 -7.72 1.83 -14.88
CA PRO A 98 -7.87 0.48 -15.40
C PRO A 98 -7.23 -0.59 -14.51
N ARG A 99 -6.08 -0.28 -13.89
CA ARG A 99 -5.33 -1.20 -13.01
C ARG A 99 -4.67 -0.42 -11.87
N PRO A 100 -5.45 0.17 -10.95
CA PRO A 100 -4.88 0.93 -9.85
C PRO A 100 -4.06 0.00 -8.94
N ALA A 101 -3.09 0.57 -8.23
CA ALA A 101 -2.45 -0.07 -7.09
C ALA A 101 -2.22 0.99 -6.02
N ILE A 102 -2.31 0.63 -4.74
CA ILE A 102 -1.93 1.55 -3.66
C ILE A 102 -0.63 1.04 -3.04
N VAL A 103 0.37 1.91 -2.99
CA VAL A 103 1.63 1.65 -2.29
C VAL A 103 1.76 2.66 -1.16
N VAL A 104 1.89 2.15 0.06
CA VAL A 104 2.07 2.97 1.26
C VAL A 104 3.44 2.70 1.85
N HIS A 105 4.34 3.66 1.70
CA HIS A 105 5.63 3.66 2.38
C HIS A 105 5.46 4.03 3.84
N ASP A 106 6.37 3.59 4.71
CA ASP A 106 6.33 3.86 6.15
C ASP A 106 4.97 3.57 6.81
N ALA A 107 4.30 2.50 6.39
CA ALA A 107 2.95 2.16 6.85
C ALA A 107 2.86 1.97 8.38
N HIS A 108 3.99 1.65 9.02
CA HIS A 108 4.11 1.56 10.48
C HIS A 108 3.85 2.88 11.22
N LEU A 109 3.95 4.03 10.53
CA LEU A 109 3.64 5.35 11.09
C LEU A 109 2.13 5.64 11.08
N LEU A 110 1.34 4.88 10.33
CA LEU A 110 -0.11 5.06 10.26
C LEU A 110 -0.81 4.58 11.55
N ARG A 111 -1.88 5.30 11.90
CA ARG A 111 -2.79 4.91 12.97
C ARG A 111 -3.73 3.80 12.50
N ASN A 112 -4.37 3.15 13.48
CA ASN A 112 -5.25 2.00 13.22
C ASN A 112 -6.41 2.36 12.28
N ASP A 113 -7.00 3.54 12.40
CA ASP A 113 -8.09 4.02 11.54
C ASP A 113 -7.65 4.20 10.09
N ALA A 114 -6.44 4.71 9.86
CA ALA A 114 -5.86 4.84 8.53
C ALA A 114 -5.57 3.47 7.88
N LEU A 115 -4.98 2.53 8.64
CA LEU A 115 -4.74 1.16 8.16
C LEU A 115 -6.04 0.40 7.91
N TYR A 116 -7.04 0.58 8.78
CA TYR A 116 -8.34 -0.03 8.62
C TYR A 116 -9.09 0.53 7.40
N TYR A 117 -8.96 1.82 7.10
CA TYR A 117 -9.49 2.40 5.87
C TYR A 117 -8.90 1.77 4.62
N LEU A 118 -7.57 1.59 4.55
CA LEU A 118 -6.91 0.91 3.42
C LEU A 118 -7.43 -0.51 3.23
N TYR A 119 -7.62 -1.25 4.33
CA TYR A 119 -8.24 -2.57 4.28
C TYR A 119 -9.66 -2.52 3.75
N ARG A 120 -10.51 -1.62 4.24
CA ARG A 120 -11.91 -1.49 3.76
C ARG A 120 -11.99 -1.09 2.30
N LEU A 121 -11.09 -0.22 1.85
CA LEU A 121 -10.96 0.18 0.46
C LEU A 121 -10.56 -1.01 -0.43
N TRP A 122 -9.57 -1.80 0.00
CA TRP A 122 -9.18 -3.04 -0.67
C TRP A 122 -10.35 -4.05 -0.75
N ASP A 123 -10.99 -4.32 0.39
CA ASP A 123 -12.09 -5.27 0.57
C ASP A 123 -13.28 -4.95 -0.35
N ALA A 124 -13.68 -3.67 -0.42
CA ALA A 124 -14.75 -3.20 -1.31
C ALA A 124 -14.48 -3.49 -2.80
N PHE A 125 -13.22 -3.41 -3.21
CA PHE A 125 -12.81 -3.77 -4.57
C PHE A 125 -12.79 -5.28 -4.78
N GLN A 126 -12.48 -6.09 -3.77
CA GLN A 126 -12.51 -7.56 -3.89
C GLN A 126 -13.92 -8.10 -4.10
N GLU A 127 -14.94 -7.54 -3.42
CA GLU A 127 -16.32 -8.02 -3.50
C GLU A 127 -16.93 -7.93 -4.90
N HIS A 128 -16.60 -6.88 -5.66
CA HIS A 128 -17.22 -6.60 -6.95
C HIS A 128 -16.36 -7.10 -8.11
N GLN A 129 -15.05 -6.79 -8.08
CA GLN A 129 -14.08 -7.19 -9.09
C GLN A 129 -12.65 -7.00 -8.55
N PRO A 130 -11.93 -8.09 -8.20
CA PRO A 130 -10.54 -8.01 -7.73
C PRO A 130 -9.65 -7.24 -8.71
N ARG A 131 -9.28 -6.01 -8.34
CA ARG A 131 -8.46 -5.14 -9.21
C ARG A 131 -7.52 -4.17 -8.49
N LEU A 132 -7.60 -4.09 -7.16
CA LEU A 132 -6.84 -3.13 -6.37
C LEU A 132 -5.89 -3.87 -5.42
N PRO A 133 -4.63 -4.13 -5.82
CA PRO A 133 -3.60 -4.54 -4.88
C PRO A 133 -3.24 -3.39 -3.93
N VAL A 134 -2.95 -3.75 -2.67
CA VAL A 134 -2.45 -2.82 -1.64
C VAL A 134 -1.13 -3.34 -1.09
N ILE A 135 -0.08 -2.53 -1.20
CA ILE A 135 1.26 -2.87 -0.73
C ILE A 135 1.63 -1.92 0.41
N LEU A 136 1.87 -2.47 1.59
CA LEU A 136 2.34 -1.74 2.77
C LEU A 136 3.83 -2.02 2.97
N THR A 137 4.66 -0.99 3.02
CA THR A 137 6.10 -1.14 3.29
C THR A 137 6.49 -0.47 4.59
N GLY A 138 7.50 -1.01 5.27
CA GLY A 138 8.08 -0.41 6.47
C GLY A 138 9.05 -1.34 7.20
N PRO A 139 9.60 -0.90 8.34
CA PRO A 139 10.46 -1.71 9.19
C PRO A 139 9.69 -2.76 9.97
N GLU A 140 10.43 -3.55 10.75
CA GLU A 140 9.91 -4.60 11.62
C GLU A 140 8.72 -4.16 12.48
N LYS A 141 8.71 -2.89 12.88
CA LYS A 141 7.62 -2.26 13.64
C LYS A 141 6.26 -2.41 12.94
N LEU A 142 6.20 -2.46 11.60
CA LEU A 142 4.97 -2.68 10.84
C LEU A 142 4.28 -3.99 11.25
N GLN A 143 5.03 -5.07 11.43
CA GLN A 143 4.48 -6.35 11.88
C GLN A 143 3.87 -6.22 13.28
N ALA A 144 4.52 -5.48 14.18
CA ALA A 144 4.00 -5.21 15.52
C ALA A 144 2.74 -4.32 15.49
N VAL A 145 2.67 -3.33 14.59
CA VAL A 145 1.47 -2.50 14.37
C VAL A 145 0.31 -3.37 13.93
N LEU A 146 0.49 -4.19 12.89
CA LEU A 146 -0.56 -5.09 12.37
C LEU A 146 -0.90 -6.22 13.36
N GLY A 147 -0.01 -6.52 14.32
CA GLY A 147 -0.27 -7.46 15.40
C GLY A 147 -1.25 -6.97 16.47
N ARG A 148 -1.65 -5.70 16.46
CA ARG A 148 -2.61 -5.14 17.41
C ARG A 148 -4.01 -5.79 17.24
N PRO A 149 -4.75 -6.08 18.32
CA PRO A 149 -6.06 -6.73 18.21
C PRO A 149 -7.06 -5.99 17.31
N GLN A 150 -7.01 -4.65 17.28
CA GLN A 150 -7.90 -3.83 16.45
C GLN A 150 -7.63 -3.96 14.94
N LEU A 151 -6.49 -4.54 14.55
CA LEU A 151 -6.08 -4.76 13.17
C LEU A 151 -6.05 -6.25 12.81
N ALA A 152 -6.68 -7.11 13.62
CA ALA A 152 -6.70 -8.55 13.36
C ALA A 152 -7.23 -8.90 11.96
N SER A 153 -8.29 -8.23 11.50
CA SER A 153 -8.85 -8.42 10.15
C SER A 153 -7.85 -8.02 9.06
N VAL A 154 -7.16 -6.88 9.24
CA VAL A 154 -6.14 -6.42 8.29
C VAL A 154 -5.01 -7.46 8.21
N LYS A 155 -4.52 -7.92 9.37
CA LYS A 155 -3.46 -8.92 9.46
C LYS A 155 -3.85 -10.26 8.82
N SER A 156 -5.07 -10.74 9.01
CA SER A 156 -5.54 -11.99 8.41
C SER A 156 -5.69 -11.91 6.90
N CYS A 157 -5.89 -10.71 6.35
CA CYS A 157 -6.02 -10.49 4.91
C CYS A 157 -4.68 -10.20 4.22
N VAL A 158 -3.57 -10.12 4.96
CA VAL A 158 -2.24 -10.06 4.35
C VAL A 158 -1.97 -11.39 3.66
N TYR A 159 -2.02 -11.37 2.33
CA TYR A 159 -1.77 -12.54 1.49
C TYR A 159 -0.31 -12.98 1.55
N LEU A 160 0.60 -12.01 1.58
CA LEU A 160 2.02 -12.28 1.59
C LEU A 160 2.79 -11.30 2.48
N TRP A 161 3.67 -11.87 3.29
CA TRP A 161 4.69 -11.15 4.06
C TRP A 161 6.05 -11.40 3.40
N HIS A 162 6.68 -10.33 2.91
CA HIS A 162 8.04 -10.41 2.40
C HIS A 162 8.98 -9.71 3.37
N ARG A 163 10.09 -10.35 3.72
CA ARG A 163 11.09 -9.82 4.64
C ARG A 163 12.43 -9.75 3.92
N LEU A 164 13.00 -8.54 3.86
CA LEU A 164 14.39 -8.33 3.46
C LEU A 164 15.27 -8.44 4.71
N ASN A 165 16.34 -9.23 4.61
CA ASN A 165 17.33 -9.44 5.68
C ASN A 165 18.65 -8.75 5.35
#